data_AF-A0A0P7FVE0-F1
#
_entry.id   AF-A0A0P7FVE0-F1
#
_cell.length_a   1.000
_cell.length_b   1.000
_cell.length_c   1.000
_cell.angle_alpha   90.00
_cell.angle_beta   90.00
_cell.angle_gamma   90.00
#
_symmetry.space_group_name_H-M   'P 1'
#
loop_
_entity.id
_entity.type
_entity.pdbx_description
1 polymer ?
#
loop_
_entity_poly.entity_id
_entity_poly.type
_entity_poly.pdbx_seq_one_letter_code
_entity_poly.pdbx_strand_id
1 'polypeptide(L)'
;MADEETETELRAQLTDAFEGADFPVDSQMDLVPALPQGPSTKFEAGDVSFTAMELAAKLGGEQEFPYEDVESLVDDVMAGLEAQGML
;
A
#
# COMPACT_ATOMS: atom_id res chain seq x y z
N MET A 1 20.46 -6.74 -0.85
CA MET A 1 19.92 -7.98 -1.46
C MET A 1 18.73 -8.53 -0.69
N ALA A 2 18.46 -8.11 0.56
CA ALA A 2 17.20 -8.41 1.24
C ALA A 2 16.11 -7.38 0.88
N ASP A 3 16.52 -6.16 0.52
CA ASP A 3 15.63 -5.00 0.32
C ASP A 3 14.85 -5.10 -1.01
N GLU A 4 15.50 -5.52 -2.11
CA GLU A 4 14.83 -5.70 -3.42
C GLU A 4 13.77 -6.82 -3.43
N GLU A 5 14.00 -7.90 -2.67
CA GLU A 5 13.04 -9.01 -2.55
C GLU A 5 11.83 -8.56 -1.72
N THR A 6 12.09 -7.86 -0.61
CA THR A 6 11.08 -7.24 0.24
C THR A 6 10.22 -6.24 -0.55
N GLU A 7 10.85 -5.40 -1.36
CA GLU A 7 10.17 -4.43 -2.23
C GLU A 7 9.22 -5.14 -3.20
N THR A 8 9.72 -6.16 -3.88
CA THR A 8 8.95 -6.90 -4.88
C THR A 8 7.77 -7.65 -4.24
N GLU A 9 7.97 -8.27 -3.08
CA GLU A 9 6.90 -8.96 -2.34
C GLU A 9 5.82 -7.99 -1.84
N LEU A 10 6.20 -6.85 -1.28
CA LEU A 10 5.24 -5.82 -0.85
C LEU A 10 4.46 -5.28 -2.03
N ARG A 11 5.16 -4.92 -3.11
CA ARG A 11 4.53 -4.41 -4.32
C ARG A 11 3.49 -5.39 -4.85
N ALA A 12 3.81 -6.68 -4.89
CA ALA A 12 2.89 -7.72 -5.32
C ALA A 12 1.67 -7.83 -4.38
N GLN A 13 1.89 -7.86 -3.06
CA GLN A 13 0.80 -7.95 -2.07
C GLN A 13 -0.11 -6.71 -2.09
N LEU A 14 0.46 -5.51 -2.18
CA LEU A 14 -0.28 -4.25 -2.26
C LEU A 14 -1.09 -4.20 -3.57
N THR A 15 -0.49 -4.61 -4.69
CA THR A 15 -1.19 -4.70 -5.98
C THR A 15 -2.37 -5.66 -5.88
N ASP A 16 -2.18 -6.87 -5.36
CA ASP A 16 -3.25 -7.88 -5.21
C ASP A 16 -4.36 -7.42 -4.22
N ALA A 17 -3.97 -6.69 -3.19
CA ALA A 17 -4.92 -6.18 -2.21
C ALA A 17 -5.71 -4.95 -2.70
N PHE A 18 -5.12 -4.13 -3.57
CA PHE A 18 -5.73 -2.91 -4.11
C PHE A 18 -6.31 -3.07 -5.51
N GLU A 19 -5.97 -4.11 -6.28
CA GLU A 19 -6.55 -4.36 -7.62
C GLU A 19 -8.07 -4.56 -7.57
N GLY A 20 -8.59 -5.01 -6.43
CA GLY A 20 -10.02 -5.15 -6.18
C GLY A 20 -10.72 -3.84 -5.83
N ALA A 21 -10.02 -2.70 -5.77
CA ALA A 21 -10.61 -1.41 -5.47
C ALA A 21 -11.34 -0.81 -6.67
N ASP A 22 -12.36 0.00 -6.38
CA ASP A 22 -13.11 0.71 -7.40
C ASP A 22 -12.36 2.00 -7.76
N PHE A 23 -11.59 1.95 -8.84
CA PHE A 23 -10.86 3.11 -9.35
C PHE A 23 -11.77 4.03 -10.19
N PRO A 24 -11.60 5.37 -10.11
CA PRO A 24 -10.56 6.09 -9.38
C PRO A 24 -10.83 6.15 -7.88
N VAL A 25 -9.80 5.87 -7.10
CA VAL A 25 -9.86 5.92 -5.63
C VAL A 25 -9.66 7.36 -5.21
N ASP A 26 -10.68 7.97 -4.63
CA ASP A 26 -10.67 9.38 -4.21
C ASP A 26 -10.20 9.56 -2.76
N SER A 27 -10.15 8.47 -1.98
CA SER A 27 -9.75 8.49 -0.58
C SER A 27 -9.30 7.12 -0.08
N GLN A 28 -8.50 7.09 0.98
CA GLN A 28 -8.05 5.86 1.64
C GLN A 28 -9.21 4.95 2.10
N MET A 29 -10.37 5.55 2.42
CA MET A 29 -11.55 4.80 2.82
C MET A 29 -12.14 3.95 1.69
N ASP A 30 -11.95 4.34 0.42
CA ASP A 30 -12.38 3.56 -0.75
C ASP A 30 -11.55 2.29 -0.95
N LEU A 31 -10.33 2.24 -0.40
CA LEU A 31 -9.50 1.04 -0.40
C LEU A 31 -9.95 0.01 0.64
N VAL A 32 -10.56 0.46 1.75
CA VAL A 32 -11.01 -0.43 2.84
C VAL A 32 -11.91 -1.58 2.37
N PRO A 33 -12.96 -1.36 1.53
CA PRO A 33 -13.79 -2.46 1.04
C PRO A 33 -13.09 -3.39 0.04
N ALA A 34 -12.03 -2.94 -0.64
CA ALA A 34 -11.25 -3.75 -1.56
C ALA A 34 -10.35 -4.77 -0.83
N LEU A 35 -9.89 -4.38 0.35
CA LEU A 35 -8.95 -5.16 1.14
C LEU A 35 -9.59 -6.44 1.70
N PRO A 36 -8.92 -7.61 1.61
CA PRO A 36 -9.49 -8.91 1.99
C PRO A 36 -9.88 -9.02 3.47
N GLN A 37 -9.19 -8.31 4.36
CA GLN A 37 -9.53 -8.21 5.79
C GLN A 37 -9.89 -6.77 6.19
N GLY A 38 -10.24 -5.93 5.21
CA GLY A 38 -10.48 -4.51 5.42
C GLY A 38 -9.25 -3.79 6.00
N PRO A 39 -9.43 -2.88 6.98
CA PRO A 39 -8.33 -2.09 7.54
C PRO A 39 -7.35 -2.94 8.38
N SER A 40 -7.76 -4.16 8.75
CA SER A 40 -6.93 -5.13 9.46
C SER A 40 -6.06 -5.98 8.53
N THR A 41 -6.11 -5.75 7.21
CA THR A 41 -5.23 -6.42 6.25
C THR A 41 -3.78 -6.11 6.62
N LYS A 42 -2.96 -7.16 6.75
CA LYS A 42 -1.56 -7.05 7.13
C LYS A 42 -0.69 -7.32 5.92
N PHE A 43 0.25 -6.44 5.67
CA PHE A 43 1.31 -6.58 4.68
C PHE A 43 2.60 -6.92 5.42
N GLU A 44 3.29 -7.95 4.96
CA GLU A 44 4.53 -8.42 5.57
C GLU A 44 5.49 -8.89 4.48
N ALA A 45 6.72 -8.39 4.53
CA ALA A 45 7.80 -8.84 3.67
C ALA A 45 9.13 -8.63 4.39
N GLY A 46 10.01 -9.62 4.35
CA GLY A 46 11.30 -9.55 5.05
C GLY A 46 11.16 -9.15 6.51
N ASP A 47 11.76 -7.99 6.85
CA ASP A 47 11.76 -7.41 8.21
C ASP A 47 10.64 -6.38 8.45
N VAL A 48 9.85 -6.02 7.43
CA VAL A 48 8.74 -5.09 7.60
C VAL A 48 7.40 -5.80 7.75
N SER A 49 6.61 -5.30 8.68
CA SER A 49 5.24 -5.75 8.87
C SER A 49 4.38 -4.59 9.34
N PHE A 50 3.27 -4.35 8.66
CA PHE A 50 2.34 -3.27 9.00
C PHE A 50 0.93 -3.60 8.50
N THR A 51 -0.06 -3.00 9.12
CA THR A 51 -1.45 -3.12 8.67
C THR A 51 -1.79 -2.05 7.62
N ALA A 52 -2.84 -2.28 6.84
CA ALA A 52 -3.39 -1.31 5.91
C ALA A 52 -3.76 0.00 6.62
N MET A 53 -4.28 -0.09 7.85
CA MET A 53 -4.54 1.07 8.68
C MET A 53 -3.27 1.84 9.06
N GLU A 54 -2.18 1.15 9.43
CA GLU A 54 -0.90 1.79 9.73
C GLU A 54 -0.27 2.41 8.48
N LEU A 55 -0.34 1.71 7.35
CA LEU A 55 0.07 2.23 6.05
C LEU A 55 -0.69 3.52 5.75
N ALA A 56 -2.03 3.49 5.86
CA ALA A 56 -2.88 4.64 5.63
C ALA A 56 -2.59 5.78 6.61
N ALA A 57 -2.31 5.49 7.88
CA ALA A 57 -1.97 6.53 8.86
C ALA A 57 -0.59 7.15 8.61
N LYS A 58 0.39 6.35 8.15
CA LYS A 58 1.75 6.80 7.85
C LYS A 58 1.82 7.58 6.54
N LEU A 59 1.17 7.08 5.50
CA LEU A 59 1.22 7.64 4.16
C LEU A 59 0.06 8.58 3.85
N GLY A 60 -0.97 8.65 4.71
CA GLY A 60 -2.18 9.44 4.43
C GLY A 60 -1.96 10.95 4.32
N GLY A 61 -0.77 11.46 4.66
CA GLY A 61 -0.37 12.83 4.37
C GLY A 61 0.44 13.00 3.08
N GLU A 62 0.97 11.92 2.53
CA GLU A 62 1.81 11.89 1.32
C GLU A 62 1.02 11.42 0.08
N GLN A 63 -0.11 10.75 0.28
CA GLN A 63 -0.92 10.24 -0.82
C GLN A 63 -1.62 11.34 -1.62
N GLU A 64 -1.40 11.36 -2.94
CA GLU A 64 -1.98 12.29 -3.89
C GLU A 64 -3.27 11.76 -4.53
N PHE A 65 -4.34 11.64 -3.74
CA PHE A 65 -5.66 11.30 -4.27
C PHE A 65 -6.17 12.35 -5.30
N PRO A 66 -6.92 11.93 -6.35
CA PRO A 66 -7.35 10.56 -6.64
C PRO A 66 -6.30 9.75 -7.40
N TYR A 67 -6.25 8.44 -7.14
CA TYR A 67 -5.47 7.49 -7.95
C TYR A 67 -6.36 6.88 -9.02
N GLU A 68 -5.92 6.94 -10.27
CA GLU A 68 -6.65 6.39 -11.42
C GLU A 68 -6.45 4.88 -11.57
N ASP A 69 -5.30 4.36 -11.12
CA ASP A 69 -4.94 2.95 -11.28
C ASP A 69 -4.18 2.44 -10.05
N VAL A 70 -4.20 1.12 -9.86
CA VAL A 70 -3.49 0.44 -8.76
C VAL A 70 -1.99 0.65 -8.83
N GLU A 71 -1.42 0.72 -10.04
CA GLU A 71 0.02 0.87 -10.21
C GLU A 71 0.51 2.20 -9.62
N SER A 72 -0.19 3.31 -9.87
CA SER A 72 0.17 4.62 -9.33
C SER A 72 0.04 4.68 -7.81
N LEU A 73 -1.01 4.06 -7.26
CA LEU A 73 -1.20 3.96 -5.81
C LEU A 73 -0.06 3.17 -5.16
N VAL A 74 0.28 2.01 -5.74
CA VAL A 74 1.32 1.13 -5.19
C VAL A 74 2.69 1.81 -5.32
N ASP A 75 3.00 2.43 -6.45
CA ASP A 75 4.28 3.14 -6.65
C ASP A 75 4.50 4.22 -5.58
N ASP A 76 3.47 5.02 -5.30
CA ASP A 76 3.51 6.06 -4.28
C ASP A 76 3.63 5.49 -2.86
N VAL A 77 2.94 4.37 -2.59
CA VAL A 77 3.09 3.64 -1.32
C VAL A 77 4.52 3.14 -1.13
N MET A 78 5.11 2.54 -2.17
CA MET A 78 6.48 2.04 -2.13
C MET A 78 7.48 3.18 -1.93
N ALA A 79 7.30 4.31 -2.65
CA ALA A 79 8.12 5.50 -2.49
C ALA A 79 8.03 6.08 -1.06
N GLY A 80 6.83 6.14 -0.47
CA GLY A 80 6.65 6.60 0.91
C GLY A 80 7.27 5.67 1.95
N LEU A 81 7.26 4.35 1.71
CA LEU A 81 7.94 3.39 2.59
C LEU A 81 9.47 3.55 2.52
N GLU A 82 10.03 3.75 1.32
CA GLU A 82 11.46 4.05 1.13
C GLU A 82 11.84 5.38 1.80
N ALA A 83 11.00 6.43 1.64
CA ALA A 83 11.21 7.73 2.26
C ALA A 83 11.20 7.68 3.80
N GLN A 84 10.41 6.78 4.39
CA GLN A 84 10.38 6.53 5.83
C GLN A 84 11.48 5.59 6.32
N GLY A 85 12.33 5.08 5.42
CA GLY A 85 13.40 4.14 5.74
C GLY A 85 12.87 2.79 6.24
N MET A 86 11.68 2.40 5.76
CA MET A 86 11.11 1.07 5.96
C MET A 86 11.53 0.08 4.87
N LEU A 87 11.96 0.60 3.73
CA LEU A 87 12.54 -0.14 2.61
C LEU A 87 13.99 0.31 2.37
#